data_AF-A0AAV3PJU9-F1
#
_entry.id   AF-A0AAV3PJU9-F1
#
_cell.length_a   1.000
_cell.length_b   1.000
_cell.length_c   1.000
_cell.angle_alpha   90.00
_cell.angle_beta   90.00
_cell.angle_gamma   90.00
#
_symmetry.space_group_name_H-M   'P 1'
#
loop_
_entity.id
_entity.type
_entity.pdbx_description
1 polymer ?
#
loop_
_entity_poly.entity_id
_entity_poly.type
_entity_poly.pdbx_seq_one_letter_code
_entity_poly.pdbx_strand_id
1 'polypeptide(L)'
;MGLLHISHTLWMLSFIGLCALHCCSAAIEEHQTPIARLFVNASDTSPCPIPDTLFGIFFEEINHAGAGGLWAELVSNRGFEAGGQNIPSNIYPWSVIGDESMLIVATDRSSCFDRNKIALQMNVLCNNGGPNACPAEGVGIYNPGFWGMNIVEGKMYKLVLYVRSLGPIDVLVSLTDSQGVQKLATANIMTSGVKWTKVEILLKAKGSNYNSRLQLTTRRKGVVWFDQVSLTPLDTYKGHGFRNDLFQMIKDLKPGFLRFPGGCFVEGDWLMNAFRWKETVGPWEERPGHFGDVWKYWTDDGFGHYEFLQLAEDLGTVPIWVFNNGISHNDEVNTSVILPFVQEILDGLEFARGHPKSRWGSLRAAMGHPAPFNLKYVAIGNEDCEKFNYRGNYLKFYDAIRQAYPDIKMISNCDASRAPLDHPADLYDYHIYSDAKTMFEKSNYFDKAPRNGPKAFVSEYAVTTADDAGTGTLLAAIAEAGFAIGLEKNSDLVNMASYAPLYVHVNDRRWNPDAIVFNASHAYGTPSYWMQHFFKDSNGATLLSTSLQTDLTDRLVASAIMWQNPVNMNTYLRIKVQQLPQNRV
;
A
#
# COMPACT_ATOMS: atom_id res chain seq x y z
N MET A 1 16.33 61.46 67.32
CA MET A 1 16.03 60.37 66.37
C MET A 1 15.44 60.95 65.09
N GLY A 2 16.22 61.74 64.34
CA GLY A 2 15.71 62.56 63.23
C GLY A 2 16.58 62.51 61.98
N LEU A 3 17.14 61.34 61.65
CA LEU A 3 18.04 61.18 60.50
C LEU A 3 17.81 59.88 59.72
N LEU A 4 16.71 59.15 59.95
CA LEU A 4 16.43 57.88 59.28
C LEU A 4 15.21 57.86 58.33
N HIS A 5 14.55 58.99 58.08
CA HIS A 5 13.35 59.02 57.23
C HIS A 5 13.52 59.64 55.83
N ILE A 6 14.70 60.15 55.46
CA ILE A 6 14.94 60.76 54.14
C ILE A 6 15.67 59.79 53.17
N SER A 7 16.27 58.71 53.67
CA SER A 7 17.04 57.76 52.86
C SER A 7 16.17 56.80 52.02
N HIS A 8 15.01 56.38 52.53
CA HIS A 8 14.17 55.40 51.82
C HIS A 8 13.36 55.99 50.65
N THR A 9 12.96 57.26 50.73
CA THR A 9 12.15 57.91 49.69
C THR A 9 12.97 58.27 48.44
N LEU A 10 14.25 58.65 48.62
CA LEU A 10 15.16 58.92 47.50
C LEU A 10 15.60 57.65 46.77
N TRP A 11 15.74 56.52 47.47
CA TRP A 11 16.05 55.23 46.84
C TRP A 11 14.86 54.66 46.06
N MET A 12 13.62 54.79 46.56
CA MET A 12 12.43 54.37 45.80
C MET A 12 12.19 55.22 44.54
N LEU A 13 12.39 56.55 44.61
CA LEU A 13 12.22 57.42 43.44
C LEU A 13 13.29 57.19 42.36
N SER A 14 14.52 56.83 42.75
CA SER A 14 15.59 56.49 41.81
C SER A 14 15.37 55.13 41.12
N PHE A 15 14.80 54.15 41.84
CA PHE A 15 14.45 52.84 41.27
C PHE A 15 13.24 52.90 40.33
N ILE A 16 12.24 53.72 40.65
CA ILE A 16 11.08 53.94 39.77
C ILE A 16 11.48 54.75 38.52
N GLY A 17 12.43 55.69 38.65
CA GLY A 17 13.00 56.43 37.52
C GLY A 17 13.83 55.55 36.58
N LEU A 18 14.66 54.64 37.11
CA LEU A 18 15.43 53.69 36.28
C LEU A 18 14.56 52.62 35.60
N CYS A 19 13.51 52.14 36.27
CA CYS A 19 12.54 51.22 35.67
C CYS A 19 11.65 51.91 34.63
N ALA A 20 11.30 53.18 34.79
CA ALA A 20 10.55 53.94 33.78
C ALA A 20 11.39 54.27 32.53
N LEU A 21 12.70 54.50 32.69
CA LEU A 21 13.63 54.69 31.55
C LEU A 21 14.01 53.37 30.86
N HIS A 22 14.03 52.24 31.56
CA HIS A 22 14.17 50.91 30.94
C HIS A 22 12.87 50.39 30.32
N CYS A 23 11.69 50.80 30.83
CA CYS A 23 10.41 50.46 30.21
C CYS A 23 10.04 51.34 29.00
N CYS A 24 10.65 52.52 28.86
CA CYS A 24 10.53 53.35 27.65
C CYS A 24 11.63 53.08 26.61
N SER A 25 12.56 52.18 26.91
CA SER A 25 13.57 51.66 25.96
C SER A 25 13.35 50.19 25.64
N ALA A 26 12.15 49.65 25.90
CA ALA A 26 11.62 48.62 25.05
C ALA A 26 11.39 49.28 23.69
N ALA A 27 12.47 49.36 22.91
CA ALA A 27 12.35 49.52 21.48
C ALA A 27 11.23 48.56 21.08
N ILE A 28 10.20 49.12 20.46
CA ILE A 28 9.38 48.33 19.55
C ILE A 28 10.42 47.80 18.57
N GLU A 29 10.94 46.59 18.81
CA GLU A 29 11.47 45.78 17.74
C GLU A 29 10.26 45.65 16.82
N GLU A 30 10.21 46.52 15.81
CA GLU A 30 9.53 46.18 14.57
C GLU A 30 10.11 44.81 14.20
N HIS A 31 9.40 43.74 14.55
CA HIS A 31 9.53 42.50 13.82
C HIS A 31 9.18 42.85 12.38
N GLN A 32 10.18 43.31 11.62
CA GLN A 32 10.08 43.42 10.17
C GLN A 32 9.69 42.02 9.73
N THR A 33 8.43 41.87 9.35
CA THR A 33 7.95 40.60 8.82
C THR A 33 8.78 40.36 7.57
N PRO A 34 9.59 39.30 7.51
CA PRO A 34 10.49 39.09 6.37
C PRO A 34 9.66 39.07 5.10
N ILE A 35 9.92 40.04 4.20
CA ILE A 35 9.16 40.17 2.96
C ILE A 35 9.80 39.25 1.93
N ALA A 36 9.09 38.18 1.55
CA ALA A 36 9.44 37.37 0.40
C ALA A 36 8.69 37.86 -0.84
N ARG A 37 9.37 37.96 -1.98
CA ARG A 37 8.77 38.31 -3.28
C ARG A 37 9.01 37.19 -4.28
N LEU A 38 7.94 36.60 -4.79
CA LEU A 38 7.97 35.63 -5.88
C LEU A 38 7.64 36.33 -7.20
N PHE A 39 8.57 36.33 -8.13
CA PHE A 39 8.38 36.79 -9.50
C PHE A 39 8.05 35.58 -10.37
N VAL A 40 6.92 35.63 -11.08
CA VAL A 40 6.46 34.56 -11.98
C VAL A 40 6.42 35.10 -13.40
N ASN A 41 7.19 34.51 -14.31
CA ASN A 41 7.17 34.89 -15.71
C ASN A 41 6.06 34.12 -16.45
N ALA A 42 4.85 34.67 -16.45
CA ALA A 42 3.71 34.10 -17.18
C ALA A 42 3.76 34.38 -18.70
N SER A 43 4.72 35.19 -19.16
CA SER A 43 4.97 35.47 -20.59
C SER A 43 6.04 34.56 -21.19
N ASP A 44 6.58 33.61 -20.42
CA ASP A 44 7.55 32.66 -20.93
C ASP A 44 6.92 31.83 -22.05
N THR A 45 7.52 31.91 -23.24
CA THR A 45 7.04 31.23 -24.45
C THR A 45 7.72 29.88 -24.65
N SER A 46 8.69 29.53 -23.80
CA SER A 46 9.36 28.22 -23.81
C SER A 46 8.65 27.31 -22.81
N PRO A 47 7.76 26.40 -23.26
CA PRO A 47 7.08 25.51 -22.34
C PRO A 47 8.10 24.56 -21.68
N CYS A 48 8.09 24.50 -20.37
CA CYS A 48 8.74 23.43 -19.59
C CYS A 48 7.64 22.44 -19.15
N PRO A 49 7.26 21.47 -20.01
CA PRO A 49 6.18 20.54 -19.70
C PRO A 49 6.61 19.60 -18.57
N ILE A 50 5.77 19.52 -17.54
CA ILE A 50 5.89 18.54 -16.47
C ILE A 50 5.36 17.20 -17.01
N PRO A 51 6.07 16.07 -16.81
CA PRO A 51 5.58 14.76 -17.23
C PRO A 51 4.21 14.44 -16.62
N ASP A 52 3.34 13.78 -17.40
CA ASP A 52 2.06 13.25 -16.89
C ASP A 52 2.26 12.23 -15.76
N THR A 53 3.47 11.68 -15.65
CA THR A 53 3.87 10.68 -14.67
C THR A 53 4.58 11.28 -13.45
N LEU A 54 4.69 12.60 -13.29
CA LEU A 54 5.52 13.17 -12.22
C LEU A 54 5.13 12.65 -10.84
N PHE A 55 3.84 12.67 -10.49
CA PHE A 55 3.34 12.15 -9.22
C PHE A 55 2.46 10.91 -9.45
N GLY A 56 2.81 9.82 -8.77
CA GLY A 56 2.08 8.56 -8.80
C GLY A 56 1.92 7.97 -7.41
N ILE A 57 1.59 6.68 -7.36
CA ILE A 57 1.45 5.94 -6.11
C ILE A 57 2.37 4.73 -6.09
N PHE A 58 2.86 4.42 -4.90
CA PHE A 58 3.60 3.21 -4.58
C PHE A 58 2.67 2.23 -3.86
N PHE A 59 2.78 0.94 -4.19
CA PHE A 59 2.05 -0.11 -3.50
C PHE A 59 2.94 -1.33 -3.27
N GLU A 60 2.97 -1.76 -2.01
CA GLU A 60 3.43 -3.08 -1.59
C GLU A 60 2.48 -3.67 -0.54
N GLU A 61 2.55 -4.98 -0.30
CA GLU A 61 1.79 -5.63 0.75
C GLU A 61 2.44 -5.42 2.13
N ILE A 62 2.33 -4.19 2.63
CA ILE A 62 2.71 -3.74 3.97
C ILE A 62 1.47 -3.29 4.71
N ASN A 63 1.44 -3.40 6.05
CA ASN A 63 0.37 -2.82 6.88
C ASN A 63 -1.07 -3.27 6.48
N HIS A 64 -1.21 -4.45 5.88
CA HIS A 64 -2.47 -4.95 5.29
C HIS A 64 -3.00 -4.09 4.13
N ALA A 65 -2.13 -3.46 3.35
CA ALA A 65 -2.50 -2.59 2.23
C ALA A 65 -3.35 -3.32 1.18
N GLY A 66 -3.04 -4.58 0.87
CA GLY A 66 -3.82 -5.39 -0.06
C GLY A 66 -4.75 -6.32 0.71
N ALA A 67 -4.20 -7.37 1.33
CA ALA A 67 -4.92 -8.35 2.13
C ALA A 67 -5.47 -7.74 3.43
N GLY A 68 -6.78 -7.48 3.44
CA GLY A 68 -7.46 -6.76 4.53
C GLY A 68 -7.65 -5.27 4.28
N GLY A 69 -7.07 -4.76 3.20
CA GLY A 69 -7.16 -3.38 2.76
C GLY A 69 -7.88 -3.24 1.43
N LEU A 70 -7.14 -2.87 0.38
CA LEU A 70 -7.70 -2.56 -0.92
C LEU A 70 -8.38 -3.77 -1.57
N TRP A 71 -7.91 -5.00 -1.30
CA TRP A 71 -8.54 -6.22 -1.77
C TRP A 71 -9.73 -6.59 -0.88
N ALA A 72 -10.91 -6.78 -1.49
CA ALA A 72 -12.18 -6.86 -0.77
C ALA A 72 -12.50 -8.24 -0.15
N GLU A 73 -11.56 -9.18 -0.14
CA GLU A 73 -11.71 -10.44 0.61
C GLU A 73 -11.88 -10.13 2.11
N LEU A 74 -12.96 -10.65 2.69
CA LEU A 74 -13.26 -10.42 4.11
C LEU A 74 -12.67 -11.49 5.01
N VAL A 75 -12.42 -12.71 4.50
CA VAL A 75 -11.89 -13.82 5.29
C VAL A 75 -10.38 -13.78 5.30
N SER A 76 -9.81 -13.62 6.50
CA SER A 76 -8.37 -13.76 6.70
C SER A 76 -8.00 -15.23 6.83
N ASN A 77 -6.87 -15.65 6.25
CA ASN A 77 -6.43 -17.06 6.22
C ASN A 77 -7.52 -18.00 5.65
N ARG A 78 -8.06 -17.63 4.48
CA ARG A 78 -9.18 -18.35 3.83
C ARG A 78 -8.87 -19.79 3.41
N GLY A 79 -7.61 -20.08 3.06
CA GLY A 79 -7.15 -21.40 2.65
C GLY A 79 -6.45 -22.20 3.76
N PHE A 80 -6.37 -21.68 4.99
CA PHE A 80 -5.66 -22.32 6.12
C PHE A 80 -4.15 -22.56 5.90
N GLU A 81 -3.58 -21.96 4.84
CA GLU A 81 -2.17 -22.10 4.49
C GLU A 81 -1.24 -21.26 5.38
N ALA A 82 -1.79 -20.40 6.25
CA ALA A 82 -0.98 -19.64 7.20
C ALA A 82 -0.13 -20.57 8.07
N GLY A 83 1.18 -20.38 8.05
CA GLY A 83 2.17 -21.28 8.68
C GLY A 83 2.91 -22.19 7.70
N GLY A 84 2.55 -22.14 6.42
CA GLY A 84 3.22 -22.87 5.34
C GLY A 84 2.95 -24.37 5.36
N GLN A 85 3.69 -25.10 4.51
CA GLN A 85 3.42 -26.52 4.25
C GLN A 85 3.91 -27.49 5.34
N ASN A 86 4.73 -27.03 6.31
CA ASN A 86 5.56 -27.91 7.17
C ASN A 86 5.47 -27.66 8.70
N ILE A 87 4.41 -27.04 9.21
CA ILE A 87 4.20 -26.77 10.64
C ILE A 87 2.74 -27.15 10.96
N PRO A 88 2.33 -27.55 12.19
CA PRO A 88 0.90 -27.68 12.48
C PRO A 88 0.21 -26.40 12.01
N SER A 89 -0.72 -26.51 11.05
CA SER A 89 -1.17 -25.34 10.31
C SER A 89 -1.88 -24.38 11.25
N ASN A 90 -1.50 -23.11 11.16
CA ASN A 90 -2.05 -22.08 12.01
C ASN A 90 -3.42 -21.70 11.48
N ILE A 91 -4.48 -22.02 12.22
CA ILE A 91 -5.82 -21.60 11.83
C ILE A 91 -6.09 -20.13 12.17
N TYR A 92 -5.22 -19.41 12.88
CA TYR A 92 -5.43 -18.00 13.19
C TYR A 92 -5.72 -17.17 11.91
N PRO A 93 -6.70 -16.25 11.92
CA PRO A 93 -7.50 -15.81 13.07
C PRO A 93 -8.80 -16.61 13.29
N TRP A 94 -8.98 -17.76 12.65
CA TRP A 94 -10.09 -18.64 12.94
C TRP A 94 -10.06 -19.10 14.40
N SER A 95 -11.24 -19.17 15.01
CA SER A 95 -11.42 -19.50 16.42
C SER A 95 -12.61 -20.43 16.61
N VAL A 96 -12.58 -21.21 17.69
CA VAL A 96 -13.59 -22.22 18.01
C VAL A 96 -14.81 -21.58 18.69
N ILE A 97 -16.00 -22.06 18.35
CA ILE A 97 -17.27 -21.84 19.06
C ILE A 97 -17.62 -23.13 19.78
N GLY A 98 -17.48 -23.15 21.10
CA GLY A 98 -17.58 -24.34 21.93
C GLY A 98 -16.27 -24.64 22.65
N ASP A 99 -16.14 -25.85 23.18
CA ASP A 99 -14.94 -26.34 23.88
C ASP A 99 -14.58 -27.77 23.44
N GLU A 100 -13.45 -28.28 23.92
CA GLU A 100 -12.92 -29.60 23.55
C GLU A 100 -13.84 -30.78 23.91
N SER A 101 -14.82 -30.59 24.82
CA SER A 101 -15.84 -31.62 25.10
C SER A 101 -16.90 -31.71 24.00
N MET A 102 -17.05 -30.64 23.20
CA MET A 102 -18.07 -30.51 22.17
C MET A 102 -17.52 -30.66 20.76
N LEU A 103 -16.30 -30.19 20.50
CA LEU A 103 -15.64 -30.33 19.20
C LEU A 103 -14.12 -30.27 19.29
N ILE A 104 -13.48 -30.92 18.32
CA ILE A 104 -12.03 -30.85 18.09
C ILE A 104 -11.81 -30.27 16.71
N VAL A 105 -10.96 -29.24 16.61
CA VAL A 105 -10.57 -28.60 15.35
C VAL A 105 -9.09 -28.82 15.11
N ALA A 106 -8.74 -29.23 13.90
CA ALA A 106 -7.36 -29.44 13.47
C ALA A 106 -7.24 -29.13 11.98
N THR A 107 -6.02 -29.07 11.48
CA THR A 107 -5.71 -28.99 10.05
C THR A 107 -5.02 -30.27 9.60
N ASP A 108 -5.28 -30.67 8.36
CA ASP A 108 -4.62 -31.81 7.72
C ASP A 108 -4.31 -31.51 6.25
N ARG A 109 -3.57 -32.41 5.59
CA ARG A 109 -3.15 -32.25 4.18
C ARG A 109 -4.13 -32.88 3.18
N SER A 110 -5.44 -32.78 3.44
CA SER A 110 -6.48 -33.48 2.65
C SER A 110 -7.21 -32.61 1.63
N SER A 111 -6.77 -31.38 1.39
CA SER A 111 -7.35 -30.48 0.39
C SER A 111 -7.44 -31.15 -0.99
N CYS A 112 -8.43 -30.73 -1.79
CA CYS A 112 -8.52 -31.08 -3.21
C CYS A 112 -7.54 -30.33 -4.12
N PHE A 113 -6.77 -29.36 -3.60
CA PHE A 113 -5.85 -28.56 -4.39
C PHE A 113 -4.41 -29.04 -4.24
N ASP A 114 -3.72 -29.26 -5.35
CA ASP A 114 -2.35 -29.77 -5.34
C ASP A 114 -1.34 -28.76 -4.79
N ARG A 115 -1.63 -27.46 -4.94
CA ARG A 115 -0.76 -26.35 -4.50
C ARG A 115 -1.11 -25.83 -3.11
N ASN A 116 -2.36 -25.99 -2.70
CA ASN A 116 -2.90 -25.59 -1.40
C ASN A 116 -3.38 -26.85 -0.69
N LYS A 117 -2.49 -27.51 0.06
CA LYS A 117 -2.78 -28.86 0.55
C LYS A 117 -3.55 -28.87 1.87
N ILE A 118 -3.65 -27.73 2.55
CA ILE A 118 -4.17 -27.67 3.91
C ILE A 118 -5.70 -27.54 3.88
N ALA A 119 -6.36 -28.33 4.71
CA ALA A 119 -7.80 -28.22 4.96
C ALA A 119 -8.07 -28.21 6.46
N LEU A 120 -9.09 -27.47 6.88
CA LEU A 120 -9.55 -27.48 8.27
C LEU A 120 -10.52 -28.65 8.48
N GLN A 121 -10.20 -29.52 9.43
CA GLN A 121 -11.06 -30.60 9.92
C GLN A 121 -11.76 -30.17 11.21
N MET A 122 -13.07 -30.37 11.26
CA MET A 122 -13.89 -30.17 12.45
C MET A 122 -14.58 -31.49 12.82
N ASN A 123 -14.20 -32.06 13.96
CA ASN A 123 -14.81 -33.25 14.55
C ASN A 123 -15.76 -32.84 15.68
N VAL A 124 -17.05 -32.84 15.38
CA VAL A 124 -18.11 -32.48 16.32
C VAL A 124 -18.51 -33.69 17.14
N LEU A 125 -18.39 -33.58 18.46
CA LEU A 125 -18.59 -34.65 19.42
C LEU A 125 -19.99 -34.62 20.06
N CYS A 126 -20.59 -33.43 20.14
CA CYS A 126 -21.95 -33.22 20.62
C CYS A 126 -23.00 -33.54 19.55
N ASN A 127 -24.25 -33.76 19.96
CA ASN A 127 -25.36 -33.98 19.03
C ASN A 127 -26.64 -33.28 19.50
N ASN A 128 -27.64 -33.20 18.62
CA ASN A 128 -28.99 -32.80 18.99
C ASN A 128 -29.64 -33.86 19.89
N GLY A 129 -29.72 -33.56 21.19
CA GLY A 129 -30.28 -34.47 22.19
C GLY A 129 -29.29 -35.57 22.62
N GLY A 130 -29.38 -35.97 23.89
CA GLY A 130 -28.48 -36.94 24.50
C GLY A 130 -27.58 -36.33 25.59
N PRO A 131 -26.69 -37.13 26.19
CA PRO A 131 -25.89 -36.71 27.34
C PRO A 131 -24.81 -35.66 27.03
N ASN A 132 -24.39 -35.53 25.76
CA ASN A 132 -23.50 -34.47 25.28
C ASN A 132 -24.23 -33.60 24.23
N ALA A 133 -25.21 -32.82 24.69
CA ALA A 133 -26.08 -32.03 23.82
C ALA A 133 -25.38 -30.76 23.32
N CYS A 134 -25.45 -30.46 22.02
CA CYS A 134 -24.94 -29.20 21.50
C CYS A 134 -25.79 -28.00 22.02
N PRO A 135 -25.18 -26.82 22.23
CA PRO A 135 -25.92 -25.58 22.49
C PRO A 135 -26.94 -25.26 21.38
N ALA A 136 -27.95 -24.46 21.70
CA ALA A 136 -29.00 -24.09 20.75
C ALA A 136 -28.47 -23.40 19.48
N GLU A 137 -27.40 -22.62 19.61
CA GLU A 137 -26.71 -21.93 18.51
C GLU A 137 -25.71 -22.81 17.75
N GLY A 138 -25.49 -24.04 18.24
CA GLY A 138 -24.50 -24.98 17.70
C GLY A 138 -23.08 -24.72 18.17
N VAL A 139 -22.17 -25.55 17.69
CA VAL A 139 -20.72 -25.43 17.86
C VAL A 139 -20.04 -25.36 16.50
N GLY A 140 -18.84 -24.80 16.45
CA GLY A 140 -18.08 -24.76 15.20
C GLY A 140 -16.90 -23.79 15.21
N ILE A 141 -16.75 -23.02 14.14
CA ILE A 141 -15.66 -22.07 13.99
C ILE A 141 -16.16 -20.71 13.51
N TYR A 142 -15.38 -19.66 13.77
CA TYR A 142 -15.61 -18.34 13.19
C TYR A 142 -14.32 -17.69 12.71
N ASN A 143 -14.45 -16.78 11.74
CA ASN A 143 -13.39 -15.90 11.27
C ASN A 143 -13.80 -14.44 11.50
N PRO A 144 -13.01 -13.64 12.25
CA PRO A 144 -13.30 -12.22 12.48
C PRO A 144 -12.95 -11.33 11.27
N GLY A 145 -12.40 -11.90 10.20
CA GLY A 145 -11.80 -11.15 9.10
C GLY A 145 -10.56 -10.40 9.55
N PHE A 146 -10.33 -9.25 8.95
CA PHE A 146 -9.22 -8.36 9.30
C PHE A 146 -9.65 -7.40 10.42
N TRP A 147 -9.74 -7.93 11.64
CA TRP A 147 -10.24 -7.23 12.84
C TRP A 147 -11.66 -6.66 12.69
N GLY A 148 -12.53 -7.41 12.01
CA GLY A 148 -13.92 -7.07 11.76
C GLY A 148 -14.27 -7.18 10.28
N MET A 149 -15.53 -7.46 10.00
CA MET A 149 -16.12 -7.38 8.67
C MET A 149 -17.20 -6.29 8.66
N ASN A 150 -17.13 -5.34 7.72
CA ASN A 150 -18.18 -4.34 7.57
C ASN A 150 -19.37 -4.90 6.77
N ILE A 151 -20.39 -5.35 7.49
CA ILE A 151 -21.63 -5.88 6.92
C ILE A 151 -22.66 -4.76 6.89
N VAL A 152 -23.25 -4.51 5.74
CA VAL A 152 -24.19 -3.40 5.50
C VAL A 152 -25.54 -3.97 5.06
N GLU A 153 -26.60 -3.55 5.73
CA GLU A 153 -27.98 -3.95 5.44
C GLU A 153 -28.31 -3.81 3.95
N GLY A 154 -28.99 -4.81 3.40
CA GLY A 154 -29.40 -4.84 2.00
C GLY A 154 -28.31 -5.25 1.02
N LYS A 155 -27.01 -5.16 1.39
CA LYS A 155 -25.91 -5.62 0.53
C LYS A 155 -25.83 -7.15 0.46
N MET A 156 -25.23 -7.61 -0.62
CA MET A 156 -25.04 -9.01 -0.96
C MET A 156 -23.57 -9.39 -0.81
N TYR A 157 -23.33 -10.55 -0.19
CA TYR A 157 -21.99 -11.12 0.02
C TYR A 157 -21.95 -12.51 -0.61
N LYS A 158 -20.95 -12.77 -1.45
CA LYS A 158 -20.73 -14.07 -2.06
C LYS A 158 -19.79 -14.88 -1.18
N LEU A 159 -20.32 -15.96 -0.62
CA LEU A 159 -19.55 -17.00 0.04
C LEU A 159 -19.19 -18.08 -0.97
N VAL A 160 -17.92 -18.45 -1.04
CA VAL A 160 -17.42 -19.62 -1.75
C VAL A 160 -16.61 -20.47 -0.77
N LEU A 161 -16.85 -21.77 -0.74
CA LEU A 161 -16.04 -22.71 0.03
C LEU A 161 -16.07 -24.10 -0.57
N TYR A 162 -15.09 -24.92 -0.21
CA TYR A 162 -15.07 -26.34 -0.49
C TYR A 162 -15.36 -27.10 0.81
N VAL A 163 -16.24 -28.09 0.73
CA VAL A 163 -16.69 -28.86 1.90
C VAL A 163 -16.78 -30.34 1.58
N ARG A 164 -16.46 -31.20 2.56
CA ARG A 164 -16.74 -32.64 2.55
C ARG A 164 -17.05 -33.15 3.94
N SER A 165 -17.70 -34.30 4.07
CA SER A 165 -18.02 -34.88 5.38
C SER A 165 -18.09 -36.42 5.36
N LEU A 166 -17.84 -37.08 6.51
CA LEU A 166 -17.96 -38.55 6.60
C LEU A 166 -19.41 -39.05 6.65
N GLY A 167 -20.35 -38.15 6.91
CA GLY A 167 -21.78 -38.44 6.95
C GLY A 167 -22.60 -37.18 6.74
N PRO A 168 -23.93 -37.28 6.66
CA PRO A 168 -24.77 -36.10 6.46
C PRO A 168 -24.59 -35.11 7.61
N ILE A 169 -24.25 -33.87 7.29
CA ILE A 169 -24.08 -32.78 8.26
C ILE A 169 -24.70 -31.50 7.70
N ASP A 170 -25.43 -30.79 8.56
CA ASP A 170 -25.99 -29.48 8.30
C ASP A 170 -25.07 -28.43 8.91
N VAL A 171 -24.51 -27.56 8.09
CA VAL A 171 -23.68 -26.43 8.52
C VAL A 171 -24.46 -25.16 8.33
N LEU A 172 -24.77 -24.46 9.43
CA LEU A 172 -25.32 -23.13 9.42
C LEU A 172 -24.19 -22.13 9.20
N VAL A 173 -24.22 -21.44 8.07
CA VAL A 173 -23.40 -20.26 7.83
C VAL A 173 -24.12 -19.03 8.38
N SER A 174 -23.41 -18.20 9.12
CA SER A 174 -23.94 -16.93 9.63
C SER A 174 -22.92 -15.80 9.50
N LEU A 175 -23.36 -14.64 9.01
CA LEU A 175 -22.72 -13.37 9.29
C LEU A 175 -23.34 -12.81 10.56
N THR A 176 -22.52 -12.48 11.54
CA THR A 176 -22.98 -12.00 12.85
C THR A 176 -22.22 -10.78 13.31
N ASP A 177 -22.71 -10.08 14.33
CA ASP A 177 -21.86 -9.19 15.13
C ASP A 177 -20.62 -9.91 15.70
N SER A 178 -19.67 -9.14 16.24
CA SER A 178 -18.42 -9.66 16.81
C SER A 178 -18.62 -10.65 17.96
N GLN A 179 -19.77 -10.60 18.67
CA GLN A 179 -20.10 -11.48 19.79
C GLN A 179 -20.80 -12.77 19.35
N GLY A 180 -21.29 -12.81 18.12
CA GLY A 180 -22.06 -13.91 17.57
C GLY A 180 -23.54 -13.94 17.95
N VAL A 181 -24.07 -12.84 18.47
CA VAL A 181 -25.44 -12.77 18.98
C VAL A 181 -26.40 -12.31 17.88
N GLN A 182 -26.13 -11.15 17.28
CA GLN A 182 -26.96 -10.63 16.20
C GLN A 182 -26.62 -11.31 14.87
N LYS A 183 -27.54 -12.08 14.31
CA LYS A 183 -27.41 -12.67 12.96
C LYS A 183 -27.84 -11.66 11.90
N LEU A 184 -26.90 -11.28 11.03
CA LEU A 184 -27.09 -10.32 9.94
C LEU A 184 -27.49 -11.02 8.64
N ALA A 185 -26.93 -12.20 8.37
CA ALA A 185 -27.32 -13.05 7.25
C ALA A 185 -27.08 -14.52 7.61
N THR A 186 -27.87 -15.43 7.06
CA THR A 186 -27.71 -16.87 7.31
C THR A 186 -28.02 -17.70 6.07
N ALA A 187 -27.40 -18.88 5.97
CA ALA A 187 -27.72 -19.91 5.00
C ALA A 187 -27.34 -21.29 5.55
N ASN A 188 -28.00 -22.36 5.08
CA ASN A 188 -27.64 -23.73 5.45
C ASN A 188 -26.91 -24.42 4.29
N ILE A 189 -25.83 -25.10 4.62
CA ILE A 189 -25.10 -26.00 3.73
C ILE A 189 -25.43 -27.42 4.16
N MET A 190 -26.05 -28.17 3.26
CA MET A 190 -26.24 -29.61 3.44
C MET A 190 -25.10 -30.31 2.72
N THR A 191 -24.28 -31.06 3.44
CA THR A 191 -23.19 -31.83 2.85
C THR A 191 -23.23 -33.27 3.35
N SER A 192 -22.94 -34.19 2.44
CA SER A 192 -22.85 -35.61 2.71
C SER A 192 -21.87 -36.23 1.73
N GLY A 193 -20.92 -37.00 2.26
CA GLY A 193 -20.01 -37.78 1.44
C GLY A 193 -18.60 -37.23 1.41
N VAL A 194 -17.68 -38.14 1.10
CA VAL A 194 -16.23 -37.92 1.26
C VAL A 194 -15.60 -37.10 0.13
N LYS A 195 -16.34 -36.78 -0.93
CA LYS A 195 -15.85 -35.99 -2.07
C LYS A 195 -15.99 -34.50 -1.78
N TRP A 196 -14.91 -33.74 -2.02
CA TRP A 196 -14.93 -32.28 -1.99
C TRP A 196 -15.97 -31.71 -2.95
N THR A 197 -16.78 -30.79 -2.43
CA THR A 197 -17.82 -30.09 -3.20
C THR A 197 -17.66 -28.59 -3.02
N LYS A 198 -17.59 -27.86 -4.14
CA LYS A 198 -17.67 -26.40 -4.14
C LYS A 198 -19.09 -25.96 -3.82
N VAL A 199 -19.22 -25.04 -2.87
CA VAL A 199 -20.48 -24.42 -2.47
C VAL A 199 -20.37 -22.92 -2.71
N GLU A 200 -21.34 -22.36 -3.44
CA GLU A 200 -21.47 -20.92 -3.67
C GLU A 200 -22.82 -20.44 -3.14
N ILE A 201 -22.81 -19.47 -2.24
CA ILE A 201 -24.01 -18.93 -1.60
C ILE A 201 -23.98 -17.41 -1.63
N LEU A 202 -25.13 -16.81 -1.94
CA LEU A 202 -25.35 -15.38 -1.81
C LEU A 202 -26.05 -15.08 -0.49
N LEU A 203 -25.38 -14.34 0.39
CA LEU A 203 -25.88 -13.89 1.68
C LEU A 203 -26.37 -12.44 1.57
N LYS A 204 -27.67 -12.21 1.73
CA LYS A 204 -28.24 -10.87 1.85
C LYS A 204 -28.24 -10.43 3.31
N ALA A 205 -27.57 -9.34 3.62
CA ALA A 205 -27.58 -8.76 4.96
C ALA A 205 -28.94 -8.14 5.30
N LYS A 206 -29.46 -8.47 6.49
CA LYS A 206 -30.71 -7.97 7.08
C LYS A 206 -30.48 -6.88 8.13
N GLY A 207 -29.23 -6.48 8.34
CA GLY A 207 -28.82 -5.44 9.28
C GLY A 207 -27.38 -5.04 9.00
N SER A 208 -26.97 -3.91 9.59
CA SER A 208 -25.62 -3.38 9.45
C SER A 208 -24.82 -3.57 10.74
N ASN A 209 -23.56 -3.97 10.63
CA ASN A 209 -22.60 -3.97 11.72
C ASN A 209 -21.17 -3.84 11.15
N TYR A 210 -20.43 -2.83 11.61
CA TYR A 210 -19.09 -2.52 11.13
C TYR A 210 -18.01 -3.49 11.64
N ASN A 211 -18.31 -4.27 12.67
CA ASN A 211 -17.43 -5.23 13.32
C ASN A 211 -18.14 -6.60 13.41
N SER A 212 -18.25 -7.24 12.26
CA SER A 212 -18.89 -8.56 12.12
C SER A 212 -17.88 -9.70 11.97
N ARG A 213 -18.36 -10.94 12.04
CA ARG A 213 -17.60 -12.16 11.78
C ARG A 213 -18.41 -13.17 10.95
N LEU A 214 -17.71 -14.05 10.25
CA LEU A 214 -18.29 -15.22 9.58
C LEU A 214 -18.25 -16.42 10.53
N GLN A 215 -19.36 -17.16 10.65
CA GLN A 215 -19.44 -18.38 11.45
C GLN A 215 -19.90 -19.57 10.61
N LEU A 216 -19.32 -20.73 10.89
CA LEU A 216 -19.74 -22.04 10.40
C LEU A 216 -20.04 -22.93 11.61
N THR A 217 -21.32 -23.16 11.90
CA THR A 217 -21.74 -23.95 13.08
C THR A 217 -22.62 -25.12 12.68
N THR A 218 -22.68 -26.13 13.54
CA THR A 218 -23.59 -27.27 13.42
C THR A 218 -24.03 -27.75 14.79
N ARG A 219 -25.15 -28.49 14.82
CA ARG A 219 -25.64 -29.20 16.02
C ARG A 219 -25.57 -30.71 15.86
N ARG A 220 -24.97 -31.18 14.77
CA ARG A 220 -24.96 -32.58 14.40
C ARG A 220 -23.57 -33.17 14.59
N LYS A 221 -23.53 -34.28 15.34
CA LYS A 221 -22.31 -35.06 15.53
C LYS A 221 -21.77 -35.55 14.19
N GLY A 222 -20.47 -35.39 13.96
CA GLY A 222 -19.83 -35.85 12.73
C GLY A 222 -18.50 -35.16 12.45
N VAL A 223 -17.84 -35.59 11.38
CA VAL A 223 -16.59 -34.98 10.90
C VAL A 223 -16.86 -34.29 9.57
N VAL A 224 -16.48 -33.02 9.49
CA VAL A 224 -16.60 -32.15 8.32
C VAL A 224 -15.28 -31.44 8.07
N TRP A 225 -14.95 -31.22 6.81
CA TRP A 225 -13.79 -30.44 6.39
C TRP A 225 -14.24 -29.22 5.61
N PHE A 226 -13.50 -28.13 5.80
CA PHE A 226 -13.63 -26.90 5.05
C PHE A 226 -12.29 -26.54 4.41
N ASP A 227 -12.35 -25.95 3.23
CA ASP A 227 -11.19 -25.42 2.53
C ASP A 227 -11.60 -24.24 1.64
N GLN A 228 -10.64 -23.35 1.36
CA GLN A 228 -10.79 -22.18 0.50
C GLN A 228 -12.07 -21.39 0.79
N VAL A 229 -12.23 -20.92 2.04
CA VAL A 229 -13.43 -20.22 2.51
C VAL A 229 -13.30 -18.73 2.22
N SER A 230 -13.86 -18.26 1.10
CA SER A 230 -13.86 -16.85 0.69
C SER A 230 -15.22 -16.19 0.94
N LEU A 231 -15.20 -14.94 1.42
CA LEU A 231 -16.38 -14.09 1.51
C LEU A 231 -16.06 -12.72 0.93
N THR A 232 -16.72 -12.38 -0.18
CA THR A 232 -16.52 -11.10 -0.86
C THR A 232 -17.83 -10.32 -0.98
N PRO A 233 -17.85 -8.99 -0.78
CA PRO A 233 -18.99 -8.18 -1.15
C PRO A 233 -19.18 -8.22 -2.68
N LEU A 234 -20.43 -8.27 -3.16
CA LEU A 234 -20.69 -8.14 -4.61
C LEU A 234 -20.45 -6.72 -5.12
N ASP A 235 -20.61 -5.73 -4.24
CA ASP A 235 -20.38 -4.31 -4.51
C ASP A 235 -18.90 -3.96 -4.28
N THR A 236 -18.06 -4.38 -5.24
CA THR A 236 -16.66 -3.95 -5.36
C THR A 236 -16.51 -3.04 -6.57
N TYR A 237 -15.43 -2.26 -6.64
CA TYR A 237 -15.22 -1.34 -7.75
C TYR A 237 -15.27 -2.08 -9.08
N LYS A 238 -16.26 -1.76 -9.92
CA LYS A 238 -16.59 -2.43 -11.19
C LYS A 238 -16.75 -3.96 -11.12
N GLY A 239 -16.86 -4.55 -9.94
CA GLY A 239 -16.82 -6.01 -9.76
C GLY A 239 -15.42 -6.62 -9.85
N HIS A 240 -14.35 -5.80 -9.85
CA HIS A 240 -12.96 -6.26 -9.97
C HIS A 240 -12.29 -6.61 -8.63
N GLY A 241 -13.03 -6.60 -7.51
CA GLY A 241 -12.52 -7.04 -6.22
C GLY A 241 -11.87 -5.96 -5.35
N PHE A 242 -11.88 -4.69 -5.78
CA PHE A 242 -11.35 -3.59 -4.95
C PHE A 242 -12.41 -2.99 -4.03
N ARG A 243 -12.00 -2.69 -2.80
CA ARG A 243 -12.80 -1.99 -1.78
C ARG A 243 -13.06 -0.55 -2.24
N ASN A 244 -14.33 -0.18 -2.37
CA ASN A 244 -14.74 1.06 -3.05
C ASN A 244 -14.21 2.36 -2.40
N ASP A 245 -14.21 2.44 -1.07
CA ASP A 245 -13.74 3.64 -0.34
C ASP A 245 -12.22 3.85 -0.48
N LEU A 246 -11.42 2.79 -0.32
CA LEU A 246 -9.97 2.85 -0.50
C LEU A 246 -9.59 3.13 -1.97
N PHE A 247 -10.24 2.43 -2.90
CA PHE A 247 -10.06 2.69 -4.33
C PHE A 247 -10.36 4.15 -4.68
N GLN A 248 -11.43 4.73 -4.12
CA GLN A 248 -11.78 6.12 -4.39
C GLN A 248 -10.70 7.10 -3.90
N MET A 249 -10.09 6.84 -2.73
CA MET A 249 -9.01 7.69 -2.22
C MET A 249 -7.81 7.73 -3.17
N ILE A 250 -7.34 6.58 -3.66
CA ILE A 250 -6.22 6.57 -4.63
C ILE A 250 -6.63 7.11 -6.00
N LYS A 251 -7.89 6.96 -6.41
CA LYS A 251 -8.40 7.59 -7.63
C LYS A 251 -8.42 9.11 -7.52
N ASP A 252 -8.73 9.67 -6.35
CA ASP A 252 -8.78 11.12 -6.12
C ASP A 252 -7.40 11.79 -6.18
N LEU A 253 -6.33 11.03 -5.94
CA LEU A 253 -4.94 11.44 -6.16
C LEU A 253 -4.59 11.60 -7.65
N LYS A 254 -5.38 11.04 -8.57
CA LYS A 254 -5.12 11.03 -10.03
C LYS A 254 -3.67 10.62 -10.37
N PRO A 255 -3.20 9.45 -9.91
CA PRO A 255 -1.81 9.06 -10.06
C PRO A 255 -1.42 8.90 -11.53
N GLY A 256 -0.26 9.43 -11.92
CA GLY A 256 0.30 9.25 -13.27
C GLY A 256 0.91 7.87 -13.49
N PHE A 257 1.35 7.20 -12.41
CA PHE A 257 1.78 5.80 -12.42
C PHE A 257 1.38 5.05 -11.14
N LEU A 258 1.45 3.71 -11.19
CA LEU A 258 1.39 2.80 -10.05
C LEU A 258 2.65 1.91 -10.04
N ARG A 259 3.50 2.04 -9.02
CA ARG A 259 4.63 1.14 -8.74
C ARG A 259 4.15 -0.03 -7.90
N PHE A 260 4.28 -1.26 -8.39
CA PHE A 260 3.79 -2.46 -7.71
C PHE A 260 4.62 -3.72 -8.07
N PRO A 261 4.53 -4.80 -7.28
CA PRO A 261 3.97 -4.86 -5.93
C PRO A 261 5.07 -4.53 -4.91
N GLY A 262 5.83 -3.46 -5.20
CA GLY A 262 7.25 -3.27 -4.90
C GLY A 262 7.66 -3.25 -3.43
N GLY A 263 8.71 -2.48 -3.17
CA GLY A 263 9.40 -2.49 -1.90
C GLY A 263 9.97 -3.86 -1.55
N CYS A 264 10.28 -4.00 -0.28
CA CYS A 264 10.87 -5.21 0.27
C CYS A 264 9.96 -6.44 0.14
N PHE A 265 8.64 -6.28 -0.09
CA PHE A 265 7.73 -7.41 -0.34
C PHE A 265 8.12 -8.25 -1.57
N VAL A 266 8.70 -7.62 -2.60
CA VAL A 266 9.20 -8.33 -3.79
C VAL A 266 10.47 -9.13 -3.50
N GLU A 267 11.29 -8.66 -2.56
CA GLU A 267 12.57 -9.26 -2.19
C GLU A 267 12.41 -10.40 -1.20
N GLY A 268 11.64 -10.18 -0.13
CA GLY A 268 11.66 -10.99 1.08
C GLY A 268 12.91 -10.73 1.94
N ASP A 269 12.87 -11.13 3.21
CA ASP A 269 14.11 -11.31 3.99
C ASP A 269 14.93 -12.45 3.35
N TRP A 270 14.26 -13.51 2.89
CA TRP A 270 14.83 -14.68 2.22
C TRP A 270 14.13 -14.95 0.88
N LEU A 271 14.87 -15.41 -0.13
CA LEU A 271 14.32 -15.68 -1.47
C LEU A 271 13.20 -16.73 -1.47
N MET A 272 13.14 -17.59 -0.45
CA MET A 272 12.07 -18.57 -0.29
C MET A 272 10.70 -17.92 -0.02
N ASN A 273 10.69 -16.69 0.48
CA ASN A 273 9.50 -15.92 0.84
C ASN A 273 9.29 -14.70 -0.09
N ALA A 274 10.13 -14.54 -1.12
CA ALA A 274 9.96 -13.48 -2.10
C ALA A 274 8.66 -13.64 -2.89
N PHE A 275 8.00 -12.53 -3.24
CA PHE A 275 6.81 -12.54 -4.08
C PHE A 275 7.08 -13.20 -5.45
N ARG A 276 6.26 -14.20 -5.82
CA ARG A 276 6.36 -14.94 -7.09
C ARG A 276 5.13 -14.72 -7.96
N TRP A 277 5.24 -13.88 -8.98
CA TRP A 277 4.08 -13.50 -9.81
C TRP A 277 3.30 -14.69 -10.40
N LYS A 278 3.98 -15.76 -10.83
CA LYS A 278 3.34 -16.99 -11.38
C LYS A 278 2.43 -17.68 -10.36
N GLU A 279 2.72 -17.51 -9.09
CA GLU A 279 1.93 -18.09 -8.01
C GLU A 279 0.68 -17.27 -7.70
N THR A 280 0.58 -16.07 -8.28
CA THR A 280 -0.48 -15.09 -8.02
C THR A 280 -1.46 -14.94 -9.18
N VAL A 281 -1.37 -15.79 -10.21
CA VAL A 281 -2.26 -15.79 -11.38
C VAL A 281 -3.00 -17.12 -11.50
N GLY A 282 -4.10 -17.12 -12.25
CA GLY A 282 -5.02 -18.25 -12.33
C GLY A 282 -6.09 -18.25 -11.22
N PRO A 283 -6.80 -19.37 -11.05
CA PRO A 283 -7.83 -19.53 -10.03
C PRO A 283 -7.29 -19.19 -8.64
N TRP A 284 -8.04 -18.40 -7.87
CA TRP A 284 -7.57 -17.93 -6.56
C TRP A 284 -7.46 -19.06 -5.54
N GLU A 285 -8.30 -20.10 -5.68
CA GLU A 285 -8.26 -21.30 -4.81
C GLU A 285 -6.98 -22.15 -4.98
N GLU A 286 -6.19 -21.90 -6.01
CA GLU A 286 -4.91 -22.58 -6.28
C GLU A 286 -3.68 -21.70 -6.03
N ARG A 287 -3.88 -20.50 -5.47
CA ARG A 287 -2.79 -19.60 -5.11
C ARG A 287 -2.31 -19.97 -3.71
N PRO A 288 -1.06 -20.43 -3.54
CA PRO A 288 -0.57 -20.92 -2.25
C PRO A 288 -0.44 -19.80 -1.21
N GLY A 289 -0.33 -18.55 -1.64
CA GLY A 289 0.11 -17.47 -0.78
C GLY A 289 1.56 -17.66 -0.35
N HIS A 290 2.06 -16.76 0.49
CA HIS A 290 3.35 -16.91 1.13
C HIS A 290 3.41 -16.12 2.45
N PHE A 291 4.43 -16.42 3.25
CA PHE A 291 4.74 -15.62 4.42
C PHE A 291 5.54 -14.40 3.97
N GLY A 292 4.96 -13.22 4.04
CA GLY A 292 5.66 -11.96 3.86
C GLY A 292 6.60 -11.74 5.03
N ASP A 293 7.79 -12.31 4.96
CA ASP A 293 8.72 -12.36 6.08
C ASP A 293 9.30 -10.99 6.42
N VAL A 294 9.34 -10.02 5.52
CA VAL A 294 9.70 -8.63 5.86
C VAL A 294 8.66 -8.02 6.81
N TRP A 295 7.37 -8.15 6.47
CA TRP A 295 6.27 -7.51 7.20
C TRP A 295 5.62 -8.39 8.26
N LYS A 296 6.07 -9.65 8.37
CA LYS A 296 5.75 -10.63 9.41
C LYS A 296 4.26 -11.02 9.45
N TYR A 297 3.61 -11.17 8.29
CA TYR A 297 2.28 -11.78 8.17
C TYR A 297 2.13 -12.59 6.89
N TRP A 298 1.11 -13.46 6.88
CA TRP A 298 0.79 -14.30 5.72
C TRP A 298 -0.11 -13.55 4.74
N THR A 299 0.24 -13.59 3.46
CA THR A 299 -0.60 -13.15 2.34
C THR A 299 -1.13 -14.37 1.60
N ASP A 300 -2.39 -14.34 1.18
CA ASP A 300 -2.97 -15.40 0.35
C ASP A 300 -2.73 -15.19 -1.14
N ASP A 301 -2.04 -14.11 -1.51
CA ASP A 301 -1.76 -13.67 -2.88
C ASP A 301 -3.02 -13.59 -3.77
N GLY A 302 -4.17 -13.33 -3.14
CA GLY A 302 -5.42 -13.03 -3.83
C GLY A 302 -5.33 -11.73 -4.63
N PHE A 303 -4.57 -10.74 -4.14
CA PHE A 303 -4.21 -9.55 -4.89
C PHE A 303 -2.87 -9.76 -5.61
N GLY A 304 -2.96 -10.37 -6.80
CA GLY A 304 -1.81 -10.81 -7.58
C GLY A 304 -1.45 -9.92 -8.76
N HIS A 305 -0.56 -10.42 -9.61
CA HIS A 305 -0.03 -9.70 -10.76
C HIS A 305 -1.13 -9.23 -11.74
N TYR A 306 -2.15 -10.07 -11.98
CA TYR A 306 -3.30 -9.69 -12.80
C TYR A 306 -4.08 -8.54 -12.17
N GLU A 307 -4.39 -8.66 -10.88
CA GLU A 307 -5.19 -7.68 -10.16
C GLU A 307 -4.47 -6.32 -10.07
N PHE A 308 -3.14 -6.28 -9.95
CA PHE A 308 -2.39 -5.01 -10.00
C PHE A 308 -2.43 -4.33 -11.37
N LEU A 309 -2.32 -5.11 -12.46
CA LEU A 309 -2.46 -4.58 -13.82
C LEU A 309 -3.90 -4.07 -14.06
N GLN A 310 -4.90 -4.79 -13.54
CA GLN A 310 -6.29 -4.36 -13.57
C GLN A 310 -6.51 -3.07 -12.76
N LEU A 311 -5.90 -2.94 -11.58
CA LEU A 311 -5.93 -1.71 -10.78
C LEU A 311 -5.36 -0.53 -11.56
N ALA A 312 -4.22 -0.72 -12.24
CA ALA A 312 -3.61 0.35 -13.04
C ALA A 312 -4.54 0.81 -14.17
N GLU A 313 -5.17 -0.11 -14.88
CA GLU A 313 -6.15 0.20 -15.94
C GLU A 313 -7.38 0.93 -15.37
N ASP A 314 -7.87 0.51 -14.22
CA ASP A 314 -9.04 1.09 -13.55
C ASP A 314 -8.82 2.51 -13.03
N LEU A 315 -7.58 2.83 -12.65
CA LEU A 315 -7.13 4.18 -12.28
C LEU A 315 -6.78 5.03 -13.50
N GLY A 316 -6.62 4.43 -14.69
CA GLY A 316 -6.12 5.12 -15.89
C GLY A 316 -4.66 5.54 -15.77
N THR A 317 -3.86 4.77 -15.02
CA THR A 317 -2.48 5.08 -14.69
C THR A 317 -1.49 4.14 -15.37
N VAL A 318 -0.21 4.53 -15.44
CA VAL A 318 0.83 3.68 -16.04
C VAL A 318 1.34 2.65 -15.01
N PRO A 319 1.25 1.34 -15.26
CA PRO A 319 1.85 0.35 -14.38
C PRO A 319 3.39 0.34 -14.48
N ILE A 320 4.06 0.30 -13.33
CA ILE A 320 5.49 0.04 -13.18
C ILE A 320 5.63 -1.27 -12.41
N TRP A 321 6.04 -2.34 -13.10
CA TRP A 321 6.20 -3.64 -12.48
C TRP A 321 7.61 -3.80 -11.87
N VAL A 322 7.66 -3.91 -10.56
CA VAL A 322 8.85 -4.27 -9.77
C VAL A 322 8.89 -5.79 -9.66
N PHE A 323 10.05 -6.39 -9.93
CA PHE A 323 10.22 -7.83 -9.80
C PHE A 323 11.54 -8.20 -9.14
N ASN A 324 11.56 -9.40 -8.55
CA ASN A 324 12.75 -9.94 -7.88
C ASN A 324 13.84 -10.28 -8.92
N ASN A 325 15.02 -9.70 -8.76
CA ASN A 325 16.17 -9.88 -9.66
C ASN A 325 17.14 -10.99 -9.20
N GLY A 326 16.67 -11.91 -8.36
CA GLY A 326 17.48 -12.93 -7.71
C GLY A 326 18.13 -12.49 -6.40
N ILE A 327 17.65 -11.41 -5.79
CA ILE A 327 18.16 -10.89 -4.52
C ILE A 327 17.02 -10.79 -3.50
N SER A 328 17.36 -11.05 -2.25
CA SER A 328 16.57 -10.72 -1.06
C SER A 328 17.45 -9.93 -0.08
N HIS A 329 16.93 -9.56 1.09
CA HIS A 329 17.77 -8.91 2.10
C HIS A 329 18.99 -9.75 2.50
N ASN A 330 18.86 -11.09 2.52
CA ASN A 330 19.92 -12.01 2.98
C ASN A 330 20.49 -12.94 1.90
N ASP A 331 19.82 -13.11 0.77
CA ASP A 331 20.26 -14.02 -0.29
C ASP A 331 20.62 -13.27 -1.58
N GLU A 332 21.62 -13.76 -2.31
CA GLU A 332 21.94 -13.30 -3.65
C GLU A 332 22.22 -14.49 -4.59
N VAL A 333 21.42 -14.63 -5.64
CA VAL A 333 21.65 -15.61 -6.70
C VAL A 333 22.85 -15.17 -7.53
N ASN A 334 23.83 -16.06 -7.65
CA ASN A 334 25.01 -15.81 -8.48
C ASN A 334 24.61 -15.57 -9.94
N THR A 335 25.19 -14.54 -10.56
CA THR A 335 24.89 -14.17 -11.96
C THR A 335 25.06 -15.31 -12.96
N SER A 336 25.95 -16.29 -12.71
CA SER A 336 26.14 -17.45 -13.59
C SER A 336 24.92 -18.37 -13.70
N VAL A 337 24.00 -18.31 -12.73
CA VAL A 337 22.81 -19.18 -12.66
C VAL A 337 21.49 -18.39 -12.58
N ILE A 338 21.50 -17.09 -12.90
CA ILE A 338 20.31 -16.21 -12.82
C ILE A 338 19.28 -16.42 -13.94
N LEU A 339 19.63 -17.14 -15.01
CA LEU A 339 18.78 -17.29 -16.20
C LEU A 339 17.35 -17.79 -15.93
N PRO A 340 17.08 -18.71 -14.99
CA PRO A 340 15.71 -19.09 -14.64
C PRO A 340 14.87 -17.89 -14.19
N PHE A 341 15.43 -16.99 -13.37
CA PHE A 341 14.74 -15.77 -12.94
C PHE A 341 14.48 -14.84 -14.13
N VAL A 342 15.43 -14.72 -15.06
CA VAL A 342 15.22 -13.95 -16.30
C VAL A 342 14.04 -14.50 -17.10
N GLN A 343 13.93 -15.82 -17.23
CA GLN A 343 12.80 -16.45 -17.92
C GLN A 343 11.47 -16.22 -17.20
N GLU A 344 11.44 -16.26 -15.86
CA GLU A 344 10.24 -15.93 -15.08
C GLU A 344 9.71 -14.53 -15.42
N ILE A 345 10.59 -13.56 -15.65
CA ILE A 345 10.18 -12.18 -15.97
C ILE A 345 9.73 -12.05 -17.42
N LEU A 346 10.41 -12.70 -18.37
CA LEU A 346 9.95 -12.74 -19.77
C LEU A 346 8.57 -13.38 -19.89
N ASP A 347 8.31 -14.43 -19.09
CA ASP A 347 7.01 -15.07 -18.98
C ASP A 347 5.93 -14.10 -18.42
N GLY A 348 6.27 -13.28 -17.42
CA GLY A 348 5.36 -12.27 -16.87
C GLY A 348 5.09 -11.13 -17.85
N LEU A 349 6.09 -10.71 -18.63
CA LEU A 349 5.90 -9.77 -19.72
C LEU A 349 5.03 -10.37 -20.84
N GLU A 350 5.17 -11.66 -21.16
CA GLU A 350 4.27 -12.34 -22.10
C GLU A 350 2.84 -12.45 -21.53
N PHE A 351 2.69 -12.71 -20.22
CA PHE A 351 1.39 -12.66 -19.56
C PHE A 351 0.74 -11.29 -19.75
N ALA A 352 1.46 -10.20 -19.46
CA ALA A 352 0.92 -8.85 -19.53
C ALA A 352 0.68 -8.37 -20.98
N ARG A 353 1.61 -8.64 -21.90
CA ARG A 353 1.65 -8.01 -23.23
C ARG A 353 1.46 -8.97 -24.42
N GLY A 354 1.63 -10.27 -24.20
CA GLY A 354 1.60 -11.28 -25.25
C GLY A 354 0.24 -11.41 -25.93
N HIS A 355 0.23 -11.97 -27.14
CA HIS A 355 -1.00 -12.30 -27.86
C HIS A 355 -1.86 -13.25 -27.02
N PRO A 356 -3.21 -13.14 -27.02
CA PRO A 356 -4.11 -14.00 -26.23
C PRO A 356 -4.07 -15.51 -26.57
N LYS A 357 -3.20 -15.93 -27.49
CA LYS A 357 -2.98 -17.33 -27.88
C LYS A 357 -1.56 -17.82 -27.56
N SER A 358 -0.70 -16.94 -27.06
CA SER A 358 0.61 -17.35 -26.56
C SER A 358 0.45 -18.07 -25.22
N ARG A 359 1.52 -18.68 -24.70
CA ARG A 359 1.43 -19.48 -23.49
C ARG A 359 0.87 -18.65 -22.33
N TRP A 360 1.51 -17.52 -22.02
CA TRP A 360 1.09 -16.70 -20.88
C TRP A 360 -0.02 -15.71 -21.23
N GLY A 361 -0.09 -15.23 -22.48
CA GLY A 361 -1.19 -14.38 -22.93
C GLY A 361 -2.54 -15.12 -22.94
N SER A 362 -2.55 -16.43 -23.15
CA SER A 362 -3.77 -17.24 -23.07
C SER A 362 -4.30 -17.38 -21.64
N LEU A 363 -3.42 -17.43 -20.64
CA LEU A 363 -3.80 -17.39 -19.23
C LEU A 363 -4.46 -16.05 -18.88
N ARG A 364 -3.86 -14.92 -19.27
CA ARG A 364 -4.47 -13.58 -19.10
C ARG A 364 -5.87 -13.50 -19.74
N ALA A 365 -6.01 -14.00 -20.96
CA ALA A 365 -7.29 -14.05 -21.66
C ALA A 365 -8.33 -14.92 -20.93
N ALA A 366 -7.92 -16.08 -20.41
CA ALA A 366 -8.79 -16.97 -19.63
C ALA A 366 -9.21 -16.37 -18.28
N MET A 367 -8.38 -15.49 -17.70
CA MET A 367 -8.71 -14.71 -16.50
C MET A 367 -9.67 -13.53 -16.79
N GLY A 368 -10.08 -13.34 -18.05
CA GLY A 368 -11.09 -12.35 -18.44
C GLY A 368 -10.56 -11.14 -19.20
N HIS A 369 -9.24 -11.04 -19.43
CA HIS A 369 -8.63 -9.89 -20.11
C HIS A 369 -7.82 -10.31 -21.36
N PRO A 370 -8.47 -10.44 -22.53
CA PRO A 370 -7.77 -10.87 -23.74
C PRO A 370 -6.82 -9.81 -24.31
N ALA A 371 -7.05 -8.53 -24.04
CA ALA A 371 -6.21 -7.45 -24.56
C ALA A 371 -4.87 -7.36 -23.79
N PRO A 372 -3.76 -6.95 -24.43
CA PRO A 372 -2.53 -6.62 -23.73
C PRO A 372 -2.70 -5.45 -22.75
N PHE A 373 -2.09 -5.53 -21.57
CA PHE A 373 -1.96 -4.38 -20.66
C PHE A 373 -0.90 -3.38 -21.16
N ASN A 374 -1.04 -2.11 -20.77
CA ASN A 374 -0.12 -1.03 -21.12
C ASN A 374 1.15 -1.00 -20.23
N LEU A 375 1.80 -2.14 -20.05
CA LEU A 375 3.02 -2.27 -19.24
C LEU A 375 4.25 -1.78 -20.03
N LYS A 376 4.69 -0.56 -19.71
CA LYS A 376 5.81 0.12 -20.39
C LYS A 376 7.05 0.28 -19.53
N TYR A 377 6.94 0.07 -18.22
CA TYR A 377 8.02 0.30 -17.27
C TYR A 377 8.21 -0.93 -16.39
N VAL A 378 9.47 -1.28 -16.16
CA VAL A 378 9.85 -2.32 -15.20
C VAL A 378 11.01 -1.85 -14.33
N ALA A 379 10.98 -2.21 -13.06
CA ALA A 379 12.10 -2.04 -12.13
C ALA A 379 12.77 -3.39 -11.85
N ILE A 380 14.08 -3.44 -12.06
CA ILE A 380 14.88 -4.67 -11.98
C ILE A 380 15.45 -4.78 -10.56
N GLY A 381 14.63 -5.26 -9.62
CA GLY A 381 14.94 -5.30 -8.19
C GLY A 381 14.35 -4.13 -7.40
N ASN A 382 14.70 -4.10 -6.11
CA ASN A 382 14.35 -3.05 -5.16
C ASN A 382 15.54 -2.82 -4.22
N GLU A 383 16.02 -1.57 -4.04
CA GLU A 383 17.12 -1.21 -3.11
C GLU A 383 18.43 -2.04 -3.23
N ASP A 384 18.63 -2.73 -4.35
CA ASP A 384 19.67 -3.76 -4.48
C ASP A 384 21.06 -3.23 -4.89
N CYS A 385 21.22 -1.92 -5.14
CA CYS A 385 22.41 -1.40 -5.84
C CYS A 385 23.75 -1.80 -5.19
N GLU A 386 23.79 -1.88 -3.87
CA GLU A 386 24.99 -2.20 -3.09
C GLU A 386 25.28 -3.72 -3.01
N LYS A 387 24.37 -4.56 -3.50
CA LYS A 387 24.48 -6.02 -3.46
C LYS A 387 25.50 -6.50 -4.49
N PHE A 388 26.27 -7.52 -4.11
CA PHE A 388 27.43 -7.95 -4.89
C PHE A 388 27.06 -8.41 -6.31
N ASN A 389 25.96 -9.16 -6.45
CA ASN A 389 25.50 -9.70 -7.73
C ASN A 389 24.56 -8.76 -8.50
N TYR A 390 24.15 -7.62 -7.93
CA TYR A 390 23.14 -6.74 -8.55
C TYR A 390 23.49 -6.37 -9.98
N ARG A 391 24.68 -5.79 -10.19
CA ARG A 391 25.11 -5.34 -11.51
C ARG A 391 25.12 -6.47 -12.53
N GLY A 392 25.62 -7.64 -12.14
CA GLY A 392 25.68 -8.81 -13.00
C GLY A 392 24.29 -9.33 -13.37
N ASN A 393 23.40 -9.42 -12.38
CA ASN A 393 22.02 -9.85 -12.55
C ASN A 393 21.25 -8.84 -13.41
N TYR A 394 21.34 -7.55 -13.08
CA TYR A 394 20.73 -6.43 -13.82
C TYR A 394 21.02 -6.52 -15.31
N LEU A 395 22.29 -6.69 -15.71
CA LEU A 395 22.66 -6.78 -17.12
C LEU A 395 22.01 -7.97 -17.82
N LYS A 396 21.85 -9.12 -17.14
CA LYS A 396 21.15 -10.29 -17.71
C LYS A 396 19.67 -10.01 -17.94
N PHE A 397 18.99 -9.34 -17.01
CA PHE A 397 17.60 -8.92 -17.20
C PHE A 397 17.47 -7.84 -18.28
N TYR A 398 18.32 -6.82 -18.22
CA TYR A 398 18.34 -5.70 -19.17
C TYR A 398 18.48 -6.21 -20.61
N ASP A 399 19.48 -7.05 -20.89
CA ASP A 399 19.75 -7.54 -22.24
C ASP A 399 18.57 -8.38 -22.76
N ALA A 400 18.05 -9.28 -21.94
CA ALA A 400 16.94 -10.15 -22.31
C ALA A 400 15.63 -9.38 -22.56
N ILE A 401 15.30 -8.44 -21.67
CA ILE A 401 14.10 -7.60 -21.80
C ILE A 401 14.24 -6.66 -22.99
N ARG A 402 15.39 -6.00 -23.16
CA ARG A 402 15.61 -5.10 -24.31
C ARG A 402 15.54 -5.85 -25.63
N GLN A 403 16.02 -7.10 -25.68
CA GLN A 403 15.92 -7.94 -26.87
C GLN A 403 14.47 -8.33 -27.19
N ALA A 404 13.69 -8.74 -26.18
CA ALA A 404 12.31 -9.22 -26.37
C ALA A 404 11.28 -8.08 -26.51
N TYR A 405 11.48 -6.97 -25.79
CA TYR A 405 10.56 -5.85 -25.65
C TYR A 405 11.34 -4.52 -25.69
N PRO A 406 11.86 -4.11 -26.86
CA PRO A 406 12.76 -2.95 -26.97
C PRO A 406 12.13 -1.62 -26.53
N ASP A 407 10.81 -1.54 -26.50
CA ASP A 407 10.03 -0.36 -26.09
C ASP A 407 9.82 -0.24 -24.58
N ILE A 408 10.07 -1.29 -23.80
CA ILE A 408 10.00 -1.21 -22.33
C ILE A 408 11.14 -0.35 -21.81
N LYS A 409 10.81 0.47 -20.81
CA LYS A 409 11.72 1.32 -20.08
C LYS A 409 12.19 0.62 -18.81
N MET A 410 13.49 0.52 -18.62
CA MET A 410 14.09 -0.16 -17.48
C MET A 410 14.58 0.83 -16.43
N ILE A 411 14.18 0.58 -15.19
CA ILE A 411 14.56 1.34 -14.00
C ILE A 411 15.65 0.55 -13.26
N SER A 412 16.78 1.20 -13.02
CA SER A 412 17.85 0.73 -12.12
C SER A 412 17.59 1.19 -10.68
N ASN A 413 17.97 0.39 -9.68
CA ASN A 413 17.90 0.76 -8.26
C ASN A 413 19.12 1.55 -7.79
N CYS A 414 20.10 1.81 -8.66
CA CYS A 414 21.26 2.61 -8.34
C CYS A 414 20.97 4.10 -8.52
N ASP A 415 21.26 4.94 -7.52
CA ASP A 415 21.10 6.39 -7.61
C ASP A 415 22.15 7.01 -8.57
N ALA A 416 21.68 7.69 -9.62
CA ALA A 416 22.53 8.40 -10.58
C ALA A 416 22.53 9.94 -10.38
N SER A 417 21.99 10.45 -9.27
CA SER A 417 21.84 11.89 -9.03
C SER A 417 23.16 12.63 -8.89
N ARG A 418 24.24 11.92 -8.54
CA ARG A 418 25.58 12.51 -8.30
C ARG A 418 26.67 11.95 -9.21
N ALA A 419 26.52 10.71 -9.65
CA ALA A 419 27.48 10.02 -10.48
C ALA A 419 26.74 9.25 -11.58
N PRO A 420 27.31 9.12 -12.79
CA PRO A 420 26.69 8.32 -13.84
C PRO A 420 26.65 6.85 -13.44
N LEU A 421 25.60 6.14 -13.89
CA LEU A 421 25.54 4.68 -13.80
C LEU A 421 26.67 4.05 -14.61
N ASP A 422 27.15 2.90 -14.14
CA ASP A 422 28.14 2.06 -14.83
C ASP A 422 27.50 0.97 -15.71
N HIS A 423 26.20 1.08 -15.93
CA HIS A 423 25.34 0.20 -16.73
C HIS A 423 24.21 1.01 -17.38
N PRO A 424 23.61 0.53 -18.48
CA PRO A 424 22.54 1.25 -19.16
C PRO A 424 21.23 1.19 -18.37
N ALA A 425 20.48 2.28 -18.34
CA ALA A 425 19.12 2.35 -17.81
C ALA A 425 18.35 3.48 -18.51
N ASP A 426 17.02 3.41 -18.53
CA ASP A 426 16.18 4.55 -18.96
C ASP A 426 15.88 5.48 -17.78
N LEU A 427 15.72 4.91 -16.58
CA LEU A 427 15.52 5.61 -15.33
C LEU A 427 16.38 5.01 -14.21
N TYR A 428 16.62 5.81 -13.19
CA TYR A 428 17.27 5.39 -11.95
C TYR A 428 16.38 5.70 -10.76
N ASP A 429 16.47 4.87 -9.72
CA ASP A 429 15.66 4.98 -8.51
C ASP A 429 16.39 5.81 -7.44
N TYR A 430 15.62 6.58 -6.66
CA TYR A 430 16.08 7.36 -5.53
C TYR A 430 15.06 7.27 -4.39
N HIS A 431 15.52 6.83 -3.23
CA HIS A 431 14.70 6.72 -2.02
C HIS A 431 15.16 7.73 -0.97
N ILE A 432 14.21 8.30 -0.24
CA ILE A 432 14.53 9.13 0.93
C ILE A 432 13.51 8.99 2.05
N TYR A 433 13.97 8.46 3.17
CA TYR A 433 13.27 8.46 4.45
C TYR A 433 14.08 9.26 5.46
N SER A 434 13.52 10.32 6.04
CA SER A 434 14.29 11.23 6.89
C SER A 434 13.43 12.00 7.89
N ASP A 435 14.05 12.92 8.63
CA ASP A 435 13.36 13.92 9.44
C ASP A 435 12.81 15.08 8.58
N ALA A 436 11.93 15.91 9.17
CA ALA A 436 11.26 16.99 8.45
C ALA A 436 12.22 18.06 7.95
N LYS A 437 13.26 18.37 8.71
CA LYS A 437 14.25 19.39 8.32
C LYS A 437 15.04 18.91 7.11
N THR A 438 15.63 17.72 7.21
CA THR A 438 16.43 17.11 6.15
C THR A 438 15.61 16.95 4.89
N MET A 439 14.36 16.48 4.99
CA MET A 439 13.46 16.36 3.82
C MET A 439 13.26 17.72 3.12
N PHE A 440 12.97 18.79 3.88
CA PHE A 440 12.77 20.12 3.30
C PHE A 440 14.05 20.68 2.66
N GLU A 441 15.21 20.48 3.31
CA GLU A 441 16.53 20.89 2.79
C GLU A 441 16.88 20.21 1.47
N LYS A 442 16.27 19.06 1.15
CA LYS A 442 16.44 18.35 -0.13
C LYS A 442 15.61 18.93 -1.27
N SER A 443 14.89 20.02 -1.07
CA SER A 443 14.15 20.72 -2.13
C SER A 443 15.00 21.20 -3.32
N ASN A 444 16.33 21.23 -3.19
CA ASN A 444 17.28 21.55 -4.27
C ASN A 444 18.17 20.36 -4.68
N TYR A 445 17.86 19.13 -4.22
CA TYR A 445 18.74 17.97 -4.38
C TYR A 445 19.07 17.68 -5.85
N PHE A 446 18.07 17.82 -6.73
CA PHE A 446 18.21 17.53 -8.17
C PHE A 446 18.68 18.74 -9.00
N ASP A 447 18.84 19.93 -8.42
CA ASP A 447 19.20 21.16 -9.16
C ASP A 447 20.52 20.99 -9.93
N LYS A 448 21.46 20.22 -9.38
CA LYS A 448 22.79 19.97 -9.98
C LYS A 448 22.95 18.57 -10.56
N ALA A 449 21.92 17.75 -10.56
CA ALA A 449 21.99 16.39 -11.08
C ALA A 449 22.24 16.39 -12.61
N PRO A 450 22.94 15.39 -13.18
CA PRO A 450 23.22 15.36 -14.62
C PRO A 450 21.94 15.22 -15.46
N ARG A 451 21.82 15.99 -16.56
CA ARG A 451 20.68 15.93 -17.50
C ARG A 451 20.91 15.05 -18.74
N ASN A 452 22.13 14.52 -18.89
CA ASN A 452 22.58 13.74 -20.05
C ASN A 452 22.53 12.21 -19.84
N GLY A 453 21.84 11.74 -18.80
CA GLY A 453 21.75 10.33 -18.41
C GLY A 453 20.30 9.83 -18.25
N PRO A 454 20.09 8.69 -17.56
CA PRO A 454 18.75 8.21 -17.21
C PRO A 454 17.95 9.27 -16.45
N LYS A 455 16.63 9.23 -16.56
CA LYS A 455 15.73 10.11 -15.78
C LYS A 455 15.62 9.64 -14.33
N ALA A 456 15.32 10.56 -13.43
CA ALA A 456 15.16 10.23 -12.03
C ALA A 456 13.73 9.70 -11.76
N PHE A 457 13.65 8.65 -10.97
CA PHE A 457 12.44 8.15 -10.33
C PHE A 457 12.63 8.22 -8.82
N VAL A 458 11.93 9.12 -8.14
CA VAL A 458 11.90 9.17 -6.67
C VAL A 458 10.85 8.19 -6.18
N SER A 459 11.15 6.89 -6.21
CA SER A 459 10.09 5.89 -6.07
C SER A 459 9.55 5.74 -4.64
N GLU A 460 10.30 6.21 -3.65
CA GLU A 460 9.90 6.23 -2.25
C GLU A 460 10.40 7.51 -1.57
N TYR A 461 9.47 8.27 -0.98
CA TYR A 461 9.82 9.35 -0.05
C TYR A 461 8.80 9.47 1.09
N ALA A 462 9.28 9.74 2.31
CA ALA A 462 8.45 10.18 3.43
C ALA A 462 9.32 10.76 4.56
N VAL A 463 8.73 11.65 5.36
CA VAL A 463 9.28 11.94 6.70
C VAL A 463 8.87 10.80 7.62
N THR A 464 9.83 10.17 8.30
CA THR A 464 9.60 8.91 9.04
C THR A 464 10.05 8.95 10.50
N THR A 465 10.74 10.00 10.95
CA THR A 465 11.16 10.09 12.35
C THR A 465 9.96 10.20 13.28
N ALA A 466 10.03 9.52 14.43
CA ALA A 466 8.89 9.42 15.34
C ALA A 466 8.43 10.79 15.86
N ASP A 467 9.37 11.71 16.12
CA ASP A 467 9.09 13.04 16.66
C ASP A 467 8.41 13.98 15.65
N ASP A 468 8.75 13.85 14.36
CA ASP A 468 8.18 14.69 13.31
C ASP A 468 6.94 14.07 12.69
N ALA A 469 7.00 12.78 12.36
CA ALA A 469 5.98 12.11 11.56
C ALA A 469 4.93 11.40 12.40
N GLY A 470 5.31 10.75 13.50
CA GLY A 470 4.40 9.94 14.31
C GLY A 470 3.55 8.98 13.46
N THR A 471 2.24 9.23 13.39
CA THR A 471 1.29 8.49 12.53
C THR A 471 0.75 9.31 11.35
N GLY A 472 1.40 10.43 11.04
CA GLY A 472 1.05 11.42 10.02
C GLY A 472 0.78 12.79 10.62
N THR A 473 1.74 13.71 10.54
CA THR A 473 1.59 15.09 11.04
C THR A 473 1.55 16.13 9.92
N LEU A 474 1.07 17.33 10.25
CA LEU A 474 1.18 18.48 9.35
C LEU A 474 2.64 18.91 9.12
N LEU A 475 3.54 18.71 10.09
CA LEU A 475 4.95 19.05 9.94
C LEU A 475 5.61 18.19 8.84
N ALA A 476 5.39 16.88 8.89
CA ALA A 476 5.85 15.93 7.86
C ALA A 476 5.35 16.36 6.47
N ALA A 477 4.04 16.59 6.34
CA ALA A 477 3.44 17.03 5.08
C ALA A 477 3.99 18.36 4.56
N ILE A 478 4.28 19.31 5.44
CA ILE A 478 4.92 20.59 5.08
C ILE A 478 6.34 20.39 4.55
N ALA A 479 7.14 19.55 5.20
CA ALA A 479 8.49 19.25 4.76
C ALA A 479 8.50 18.53 3.41
N GLU A 480 7.63 17.53 3.26
CA GLU A 480 7.43 16.77 2.03
C GLU A 480 6.93 17.64 0.87
N ALA A 481 6.04 18.61 1.14
CA ALA A 481 5.61 19.58 0.14
C ALA A 481 6.79 20.43 -0.37
N GLY A 482 7.72 20.80 0.51
CA GLY A 482 8.94 21.51 0.13
C GLY A 482 9.82 20.67 -0.80
N PHE A 483 10.00 19.40 -0.47
CA PHE A 483 10.70 18.44 -1.33
C PHE A 483 10.00 18.25 -2.68
N ALA A 484 8.67 18.06 -2.70
CA ALA A 484 7.87 17.89 -3.91
C ALA A 484 7.91 19.12 -4.84
N ILE A 485 7.98 20.35 -4.29
CA ILE A 485 8.24 21.55 -5.09
C ILE A 485 9.61 21.46 -5.77
N GLY A 486 10.62 20.94 -5.08
CA GLY A 486 11.93 20.66 -5.65
C GLY A 486 11.89 19.69 -6.83
N LEU A 487 11.11 18.61 -6.69
CA LEU A 487 10.90 17.63 -7.77
C LEU A 487 10.19 18.28 -8.97
N GLU A 488 9.15 19.06 -8.73
CA GLU A 488 8.41 19.78 -9.77
C GLU A 488 9.30 20.77 -10.54
N LYS A 489 10.18 21.50 -9.84
CA LYS A 489 11.15 22.42 -10.45
C LYS A 489 12.20 21.71 -11.31
N ASN A 490 12.45 20.44 -11.03
CA ASN A 490 13.41 19.60 -11.75
C ASN A 490 12.71 18.53 -12.61
N SER A 491 11.47 18.80 -13.05
CA SER A 491 10.64 17.88 -13.85
C SER A 491 11.17 17.63 -15.27
N ASP A 492 12.20 18.37 -15.70
CA ASP A 492 13.01 18.05 -16.88
C ASP A 492 13.84 16.76 -16.69
N LEU A 493 14.18 16.43 -15.44
CA LEU A 493 14.97 15.27 -15.05
C LEU A 493 14.16 14.26 -14.24
N VAL A 494 13.39 14.71 -13.26
CA VAL A 494 12.56 13.88 -12.38
C VAL A 494 11.25 13.61 -13.08
N ASN A 495 11.07 12.36 -13.50
CA ASN A 495 9.92 11.96 -14.31
C ASN A 495 8.81 11.30 -13.49
N MET A 496 9.13 10.81 -12.29
CA MET A 496 8.25 10.01 -11.45
C MET A 496 8.63 10.20 -9.98
N ALA A 497 7.63 10.29 -9.11
CA ALA A 497 7.77 10.41 -7.67
C ALA A 497 6.55 9.81 -6.95
N SER A 498 6.77 9.03 -5.90
CA SER A 498 5.70 8.44 -5.09
C SER A 498 6.04 8.42 -3.61
N TYR A 499 5.06 8.80 -2.80
CA TYR A 499 5.12 8.65 -1.35
C TYR A 499 4.97 7.18 -0.95
N ALA A 500 5.66 6.77 0.11
CA ALA A 500 5.60 5.42 0.64
C ALA A 500 5.70 5.40 2.18
N PRO A 501 4.97 4.51 2.88
CA PRO A 501 3.95 3.60 2.36
C PRO A 501 2.57 4.27 2.15
N LEU A 502 1.73 3.64 1.33
CA LEU A 502 0.45 4.23 0.90
C LEU A 502 -0.69 4.00 1.89
N TYR A 503 -0.78 2.81 2.47
CA TYR A 503 -1.94 2.34 3.22
C TYR A 503 -1.52 1.78 4.58
N VAL A 504 -2.37 1.99 5.59
CA VAL A 504 -2.21 1.34 6.90
C VAL A 504 -3.52 0.95 7.56
N HIS A 505 -3.63 -0.32 7.91
CA HIS A 505 -4.70 -0.79 8.78
C HIS A 505 -4.40 -0.44 10.24
N VAL A 506 -5.33 0.25 10.92
CA VAL A 506 -5.10 0.79 12.28
C VAL A 506 -4.75 -0.25 13.35
N ASN A 507 -5.16 -1.50 13.15
CA ASN A 507 -4.95 -2.58 14.13
C ASN A 507 -3.62 -3.33 13.96
N ASP A 508 -2.86 -3.07 12.88
CA ASP A 508 -1.53 -3.67 12.71
C ASP A 508 -0.63 -2.77 11.85
N ARG A 509 0.07 -1.88 12.55
CA ARG A 509 1.01 -0.91 11.96
C ARG A 509 2.43 -1.51 12.02
N ARG A 510 2.92 -1.99 10.87
CA ARG A 510 4.29 -2.51 10.69
C ARG A 510 5.29 -1.39 10.38
N TRP A 511 4.83 -0.33 9.73
CA TRP A 511 5.60 0.87 9.44
C TRP A 511 4.74 2.13 9.64
N ASN A 512 5.38 3.26 9.93
CA ASN A 512 4.73 4.57 10.02
C ASN A 512 5.66 5.67 9.45
N PRO A 513 5.11 6.81 9.01
CA PRO A 513 3.68 7.09 8.80
C PRO A 513 3.20 6.54 7.44
N ASP A 514 1.93 6.79 7.10
CA ASP A 514 1.32 6.33 5.85
C ASP A 514 0.35 7.39 5.31
N ALA A 515 0.07 7.36 4.00
CA ALA A 515 -0.84 8.32 3.39
C ALA A 515 -2.32 8.07 3.80
N ILE A 516 -2.77 6.81 3.75
CA ILE A 516 -4.18 6.45 3.94
C ILE A 516 -4.32 5.50 5.13
N VAL A 517 -5.05 5.95 6.16
CA VAL A 517 -5.33 5.17 7.37
C VAL A 517 -6.74 4.59 7.27
N PHE A 518 -6.89 3.31 7.56
CA PHE A 518 -8.18 2.64 7.47
C PHE A 518 -8.40 1.54 8.51
N ASN A 519 -9.66 1.15 8.66
CA ASN A 519 -10.06 -0.06 9.36
C ASN A 519 -11.09 -0.81 8.50
N ALA A 520 -11.72 -1.86 9.03
CA ALA A 520 -12.73 -2.66 8.31
C ALA A 520 -13.90 -1.85 7.68
N SER A 521 -14.19 -0.64 8.14
CA SER A 521 -15.39 0.14 7.76
C SER A 521 -15.17 1.60 7.38
N HIS A 522 -14.04 2.19 7.76
CA HIS A 522 -13.74 3.61 7.56
C HIS A 522 -12.32 3.79 7.03
N ALA A 523 -12.08 4.92 6.38
CA ALA A 523 -10.77 5.37 5.93
C ALA A 523 -10.65 6.89 5.99
N TYR A 524 -9.44 7.41 6.16
CA TYR A 524 -9.13 8.83 6.04
C TYR A 524 -7.70 9.04 5.55
N GLY A 525 -7.44 10.20 4.93
CA GLY A 525 -6.09 10.60 4.50
C GLY A 525 -5.37 11.40 5.57
N THR A 526 -4.10 11.11 5.82
CA THR A 526 -3.21 11.91 6.66
C THR A 526 -2.89 13.26 6.00
N PRO A 527 -2.28 14.23 6.70
CA PRO A 527 -1.84 15.47 6.06
C PRO A 527 -0.98 15.24 4.81
N SER A 528 -0.15 14.19 4.78
CA SER A 528 0.68 13.82 3.62
C SER A 528 -0.14 13.33 2.42
N TYR A 529 -1.26 12.62 2.63
CA TYR A 529 -2.21 12.32 1.56
C TYR A 529 -2.81 13.58 0.94
N TRP A 530 -3.28 14.50 1.80
CA TRP A 530 -3.87 15.75 1.30
C TRP A 530 -2.85 16.66 0.62
N MET A 531 -1.60 16.65 1.09
CA MET A 531 -0.48 17.27 0.41
C MET A 531 -0.34 16.72 -1.01
N GLN A 532 -0.24 15.40 -1.19
CA GLN A 532 -0.17 14.79 -2.53
C GLN A 532 -1.38 15.14 -3.40
N HIS A 533 -2.57 15.16 -2.82
CA HIS A 533 -3.79 15.59 -3.51
C HIS A 533 -3.70 17.04 -4.05
N PHE A 534 -2.93 17.94 -3.43
CA PHE A 534 -2.68 19.29 -3.98
C PHE A 534 -1.68 19.30 -5.15
N PHE A 535 -0.78 18.32 -5.23
CA PHE A 535 0.22 18.17 -6.30
C PHE A 535 -0.30 17.41 -7.53
N LYS A 536 -1.46 16.75 -7.46
CA LYS A 536 -2.00 15.98 -8.60
C LYS A 536 -2.17 16.77 -9.90
N ASP A 537 -2.42 18.08 -9.79
CA ASP A 537 -2.61 18.95 -10.95
C ASP A 537 -1.27 19.44 -11.54
N SER A 538 -0.14 18.99 -10.99
CA SER A 538 1.18 19.19 -11.59
C SER A 538 1.46 18.23 -12.74
N ASN A 539 0.88 17.03 -12.71
CA ASN A 539 1.00 16.08 -13.81
C ASN A 539 0.46 16.69 -15.10
N GLY A 540 1.30 16.76 -16.14
CA GLY A 540 0.95 17.33 -17.44
C GLY A 540 0.83 18.86 -17.48
N ALA A 541 1.14 19.56 -16.39
CA ALA A 541 1.15 21.02 -16.35
C ALA A 541 2.40 21.59 -17.04
N THR A 542 2.45 22.91 -17.21
CA THR A 542 3.66 23.61 -17.67
C THR A 542 4.28 24.35 -16.49
N LEU A 543 5.53 24.04 -16.17
CA LEU A 543 6.32 24.76 -15.18
C LEU A 543 6.65 26.16 -15.71
N LEU A 544 6.43 27.18 -14.88
CA LEU A 544 6.78 28.56 -15.18
C LEU A 544 8.13 28.92 -14.57
N SER A 545 8.87 29.78 -15.27
CA SER A 545 10.08 30.39 -14.72
C SER A 545 9.72 31.30 -13.55
N THR A 546 10.34 31.05 -12.40
CA THR A 546 10.12 31.81 -11.17
C THR A 546 11.42 32.23 -10.51
N SER A 547 11.43 33.42 -9.91
CA SER A 547 12.52 33.91 -9.06
C SER A 547 11.97 34.29 -7.69
N LEU A 548 12.53 33.71 -6.62
CA LEU A 548 12.15 34.00 -5.24
C LEU A 548 13.23 34.88 -4.59
N GLN A 549 12.86 36.10 -4.19
CA GLN A 549 13.68 36.99 -3.40
C GLN A 549 13.23 36.90 -1.94
N THR A 550 14.08 36.37 -1.07
CA THR A 550 13.77 36.17 0.35
C THR A 550 15.04 36.05 1.17
N ASP A 551 14.98 36.47 2.43
CA ASP A 551 16.02 36.23 3.44
C ASP A 551 15.87 34.84 4.11
N LEU A 552 14.85 34.07 3.74
CA LEU A 552 14.54 32.74 4.27
C LEU A 552 14.97 31.61 3.31
N THR A 553 16.14 31.73 2.69
CA THR A 553 16.57 30.86 1.57
C THR A 553 16.54 29.37 1.88
N ASP A 554 16.77 28.99 3.13
CA ASP A 554 16.85 27.58 3.54
C ASP A 554 15.51 27.04 4.06
N ARG A 555 14.48 27.89 4.10
CA ARG A 555 13.21 27.60 4.79
C ARG A 555 11.98 28.02 4.01
N LEU A 556 12.15 28.54 2.80
CA LEU A 556 11.07 28.95 1.91
C LEU A 556 11.36 28.46 0.49
N VAL A 557 10.44 27.69 -0.07
CA VAL A 557 10.51 27.22 -1.46
C VAL A 557 9.18 27.47 -2.15
N ALA A 558 9.23 27.76 -3.45
CA ALA A 558 8.04 28.02 -4.24
C ALA A 558 8.19 27.53 -5.68
N SER A 559 7.07 27.23 -6.30
CA SER A 559 6.94 26.98 -7.74
C SER A 559 5.65 27.61 -8.27
N ALA A 560 5.61 27.81 -9.59
CA ALA A 560 4.40 28.21 -10.28
C ALA A 560 4.22 27.35 -11.52
N ILE A 561 2.98 26.92 -11.77
CA ILE A 561 2.62 26.13 -12.94
C ILE A 561 1.42 26.75 -13.66
N MET A 562 1.37 26.59 -14.97
CA MET A 562 0.15 26.72 -15.76
C MET A 562 -0.48 25.35 -15.92
N TRP A 563 -1.71 25.21 -15.41
CA TRP A 563 -2.47 23.97 -15.49
C TRP A 563 -3.79 24.20 -16.20
N GLN A 564 -4.11 23.35 -17.18
CA GLN A 564 -5.42 23.37 -17.83
C GLN A 564 -6.35 22.39 -17.12
N ASN A 565 -7.49 22.88 -16.66
CA ASN A 565 -8.50 22.04 -16.05
C ASN A 565 -9.18 21.17 -17.13
N PRO A 566 -9.16 19.83 -17.02
CA PRO A 566 -9.69 18.95 -18.06
C PRO A 566 -11.22 18.98 -18.17
N VAL A 567 -11.94 19.55 -17.19
CA VAL A 567 -13.42 19.60 -17.17
C VAL A 567 -13.94 20.85 -17.84
N ASN A 568 -13.39 22.02 -17.50
CA ASN A 568 -13.87 23.31 -18.02
C ASN A 568 -12.94 23.94 -19.08
N MET A 569 -11.81 23.30 -19.39
CA MET A 569 -10.78 23.74 -20.35
C MET A 569 -10.11 25.08 -20.03
N ASN A 570 -10.39 25.70 -18.88
CA ASN A 570 -9.74 26.93 -18.45
C ASN A 570 -8.31 26.66 -18.00
N THR A 571 -7.42 27.60 -18.31
CA THR A 571 -6.04 27.59 -17.83
C THR A 571 -5.94 28.40 -16.53
N TYR A 572 -5.29 27.82 -15.53
CA TYR A 572 -5.06 28.43 -14.23
C TYR A 572 -3.58 28.58 -13.96
N LEU A 573 -3.20 29.74 -13.44
CA LEU A 573 -1.94 29.92 -12.75
C LEU A 573 -2.06 29.35 -11.33
N ARG A 574 -1.24 28.36 -11.00
CA ARG A 574 -1.16 27.81 -9.64
C ARG A 574 0.21 28.11 -9.06
N ILE A 575 0.21 28.74 -7.89
CA ILE A 575 1.42 29.09 -7.15
C ILE A 575 1.43 28.23 -5.89
N LYS A 576 2.53 27.51 -5.67
CA LYS A 576 2.78 26.74 -4.45
C LYS A 576 3.91 27.42 -3.70
N VAL A 577 3.71 27.69 -2.41
CA VAL A 577 4.72 28.30 -1.53
C VAL A 577 4.72 27.51 -0.24
N GLN A 578 5.89 27.01 0.15
CA GLN A 578 6.05 26.23 1.36
C GLN A 578 7.15 26.80 2.23
N GLN A 579 6.82 27.03 3.50
CA GLN A 579 7.74 27.48 4.53
C GLN A 579 7.86 26.42 5.62
N LEU A 580 9.09 26.08 6.02
CA LEU A 580 9.34 25.21 7.18
C LEU A 580 9.32 26.05 8.48
N PRO A 581 8.62 25.66 9.56
CA PRO A 581 8.55 26.43 10.83
C PRO A 581 9.90 26.62 11.55
N GLN A 582 10.05 27.67 12.38
CA GLN A 582 11.31 27.96 13.12
C GLN A 582 11.54 27.04 14.32
N ASN A 583 10.48 26.66 15.04
CA ASN A 583 10.58 26.14 16.41
C ASN A 583 10.59 24.61 16.51
N ARG A 584 10.91 23.89 15.43
CA ARG A 584 10.97 22.42 15.39
C ARG A 584 12.13 21.88 14.53
N VAL A 585 13.24 22.62 14.50
CA VAL A 585 14.48 22.24 13.81
C VAL A 585 15.58 21.99 14.83
#